data_AF-A0A508ZZY4-F1
#
_entry.id   AF-A0A508ZZY4-F1
#
_cell.length_a   1.000
_cell.length_b   1.000
_cell.length_c   1.000
_cell.angle_alpha   90.00
_cell.angle_beta   90.00
_cell.angle_gamma   90.00
#
_symmetry.space_group_name_H-M   'P 1'
#
loop_
_entity.id
_entity.type
_entity.pdbx_description
1 polymer ?
#
loop_
_entity_poly.entity_id
_entity_poly.type
_entity_poly.pdbx_seq_one_letter_code
_entity_poly.pdbx_strand_id
1 'polypeptide(L)'
;MLRQHGVVGKFVEFYGDGLDTLPLADRATIANMAPEYGATCGFFPIDDVTLSYMRLSGRSEEQVALVEAYAKAQGMWRQPGDEPVFTSTLALDMSSVEASLAGPKRPQDRVALGDVPKAFAASGELEVNHLQRQRQPVDYTLNGHHYSLPDGAVAIAAITSCTNTSNPSVLMAAGLLAKKAVERGLQPQPWVKASLAPGSKVVSDYLAHAGLTPYLDQLGFNLVGYGCTTCIGNSGPLPEPIEEAIKKGDLTVGAVLSGNRNFEGRIHPLVKTNWLASPPLVVAYALAGNMNIDLTREPLGQGKNGEPVYLKDIWPSGEEIARAVEQVSTEMFRKEYAEVFSGTEEWKAIKVEASDTYDWQEDSTYIRLSPFFDEMGAEPLPVEDIRGARILAMLGDSVTTDHISPAGSIKADSPAGRYLQEHGVARRDFNSYGSRRGNHEVMMRGTFANIRIRNEMVPGVEGGMTRHLPDPEPMAIYDAAMLYKAEGTPLAVIAGKEYGSGSSRDWAAKGPRLLGIRVVIAESFERIHRSNLIGMGILPLEFPQGVTRKTLRLTGEERIDISNLQSLQPGATVPVTLTRADGSQEAIPCRCRIDTATELTYYRNDGILHYVIRNML
;
A
#
# COMPACT_ATOMS: atom_id res chain seq x y z
N MET A 1 10.65 -13.33 -8.75
CA MET A 1 10.14 -14.63 -9.27
C MET A 1 8.67 -14.54 -9.70
N LEU A 2 7.70 -14.54 -8.78
CA LEU A 2 6.25 -14.61 -9.13
C LEU A 2 5.75 -13.44 -10.00
N ARG A 3 6.19 -12.20 -9.72
CA ARG A 3 5.83 -11.04 -10.54
C ARG A 3 6.32 -11.19 -11.99
N GLN A 4 7.55 -11.70 -12.17
CA GLN A 4 8.13 -11.96 -13.48
C GLN A 4 7.40 -13.08 -14.24
N HIS A 5 6.89 -14.08 -13.50
CA HIS A 5 6.10 -15.16 -14.10
C HIS A 5 4.70 -14.72 -14.57
N GLY A 6 4.13 -13.67 -13.98
CA GLY A 6 2.82 -13.14 -14.37
C GLY A 6 1.66 -13.97 -13.80
N VAL A 7 1.40 -13.78 -12.50
CA VAL A 7 0.35 -14.49 -11.76
C VAL A 7 -0.92 -13.65 -11.51
N VAL A 8 -1.09 -12.53 -12.22
CA VAL A 8 -2.27 -11.67 -12.11
C VAL A 8 -3.54 -12.45 -12.45
N GLY A 9 -4.51 -12.41 -11.53
CA GLY A 9 -5.79 -13.12 -11.67
C GLY A 9 -5.72 -14.63 -11.38
N LYS A 10 -4.57 -15.16 -10.97
CA LYS A 10 -4.37 -16.59 -10.67
C LYS A 10 -4.21 -16.84 -9.17
N PHE A 11 -4.38 -18.07 -8.74
CA PHE A 11 -3.97 -18.52 -7.41
C PHE A 11 -2.50 -18.96 -7.48
N VAL A 12 -1.77 -18.75 -6.39
CA VAL A 12 -0.45 -19.33 -6.16
C VAL A 12 -0.59 -20.25 -4.97
N GLU A 13 -0.40 -21.55 -5.19
CA GLU A 13 -0.42 -22.56 -4.14
C GLU A 13 1.02 -23.06 -3.91
N PHE A 14 1.42 -23.08 -2.65
CA PHE A 14 2.74 -23.53 -2.23
C PHE A 14 2.68 -25.01 -1.85
N TYR A 15 3.64 -25.80 -2.34
CA TYR A 15 3.71 -27.25 -2.12
C TYR A 15 5.17 -27.74 -2.00
N GLY A 16 5.35 -29.03 -1.74
CA GLY A 16 6.65 -29.68 -1.55
C GLY A 16 7.04 -29.87 -0.09
N ASP A 17 8.04 -30.71 0.16
CA ASP A 17 8.45 -31.14 1.51
C ASP A 17 9.14 -30.04 2.32
N GLY A 18 9.65 -29.00 1.65
CA GLY A 18 10.20 -27.81 2.33
C GLY A 18 9.20 -27.08 3.23
N LEU A 19 7.89 -27.34 3.09
CA LEU A 19 6.86 -26.77 3.96
C LEU A 19 6.87 -27.35 5.37
N ASP A 20 7.36 -28.58 5.57
CA ASP A 20 7.36 -29.26 6.90
C ASP A 20 8.17 -28.47 7.93
N THR A 21 9.22 -27.80 7.47
CA THR A 21 10.12 -27.00 8.32
C THR A 21 9.79 -25.52 8.31
N LEU A 22 8.73 -25.08 7.62
CA LEU A 22 8.36 -23.68 7.48
C LEU A 22 7.25 -23.32 8.47
N PRO A 23 7.53 -22.58 9.56
CA PRO A 23 6.55 -22.16 10.55
C PRO A 23 5.35 -21.44 9.95
N LEU A 24 4.18 -21.53 10.59
CA LEU A 24 2.97 -20.88 10.09
C LEU A 24 3.16 -19.36 9.88
N ALA A 25 3.88 -18.70 10.79
CA ALA A 25 4.09 -17.27 10.67
C ALA A 25 4.86 -16.88 9.39
N ASP A 26 5.82 -17.70 8.97
CA ASP A 26 6.57 -17.49 7.72
C ASP A 26 5.65 -17.71 6.50
N ARG A 27 4.81 -18.77 6.54
CA ARG A 27 3.77 -19.00 5.52
C ARG A 27 2.83 -17.80 5.39
N ALA A 28 2.38 -17.26 6.52
CA ALA A 28 1.53 -16.07 6.57
C ALA A 28 2.23 -14.83 6.01
N THR A 29 3.53 -14.63 6.27
CA THR A 29 4.32 -13.55 5.68
C THR A 29 4.38 -13.66 4.15
N ILE A 30 4.61 -14.86 3.60
CA ILE A 30 4.64 -15.10 2.15
C ILE A 30 3.26 -14.91 1.50
N ALA A 31 2.21 -15.46 2.14
CA ALA A 31 0.83 -15.33 1.67
C ALA A 31 0.32 -13.88 1.71
N ASN A 32 0.73 -13.11 2.74
CA ASN A 32 0.37 -11.70 2.89
C ASN A 32 0.77 -10.86 1.68
N MET A 33 1.90 -11.17 1.05
CA MET A 33 2.43 -10.43 -0.10
C MET A 33 1.78 -10.80 -1.44
N ALA A 34 0.71 -11.60 -1.45
CA ALA A 34 0.01 -12.00 -2.68
C ALA A 34 -0.40 -10.85 -3.60
N PRO A 35 -0.97 -9.74 -3.09
CA PRO A 35 -1.28 -8.59 -3.92
C PRO A 35 -0.04 -7.94 -4.54
N GLU A 36 1.12 -8.01 -3.91
CA GLU A 36 2.36 -7.38 -4.40
C GLU A 36 2.97 -8.16 -5.56
N TYR A 37 2.89 -9.49 -5.57
CA TYR A 37 3.25 -10.29 -6.76
C TYR A 37 2.09 -10.46 -7.76
N GLY A 38 0.89 -9.99 -7.41
CA GLY A 38 -0.28 -9.88 -8.29
C GLY A 38 -1.27 -11.05 -8.20
N ALA A 39 -1.01 -12.06 -7.38
CA ALA A 39 -1.90 -13.21 -7.26
C ALA A 39 -3.22 -12.83 -6.58
N THR A 40 -4.28 -13.55 -6.90
CA THR A 40 -5.56 -13.45 -6.18
C THR A 40 -5.45 -14.02 -4.78
N CYS A 41 -4.65 -15.07 -4.60
CA CYS A 41 -4.43 -15.76 -3.34
C CYS A 41 -3.02 -16.36 -3.32
N GLY A 42 -2.34 -16.29 -2.17
CA GLY A 42 -1.19 -17.13 -1.84
C GLY A 42 -1.63 -18.17 -0.81
N PHE A 43 -1.66 -19.44 -1.20
CA PHE A 43 -2.31 -20.51 -0.45
C PHE A 43 -1.30 -21.54 0.05
N PHE A 44 -1.36 -21.85 1.35
CA PHE A 44 -0.66 -22.96 1.99
C PHE A 44 -1.70 -23.96 2.49
N PRO A 45 -1.64 -25.24 2.07
CA PRO A 45 -2.56 -26.27 2.52
C PRO A 45 -2.50 -26.53 4.04
N ILE A 46 -3.55 -27.17 4.57
CA ILE A 46 -3.65 -27.56 5.98
C ILE A 46 -2.74 -28.76 6.24
N ASP A 47 -1.97 -28.70 7.32
CA ASP A 47 -1.05 -29.74 7.79
C ASP A 47 -0.80 -29.63 9.31
N ASP A 48 0.14 -30.42 9.84
CA ASP A 48 0.48 -30.45 11.26
C ASP A 48 1.00 -29.12 11.81
N VAL A 49 1.70 -28.32 11.00
CA VAL A 49 2.15 -26.98 11.37
C VAL A 49 0.94 -26.06 11.60
N THR A 50 -0.10 -26.23 10.79
CA THR A 50 -1.37 -25.50 10.95
C THR A 50 -2.03 -25.85 12.28
N LEU A 51 -2.16 -27.13 12.62
CA LEU A 51 -2.75 -27.55 13.89
C LEU A 51 -1.91 -27.12 15.09
N SER A 52 -0.58 -27.19 14.98
CA SER A 52 0.34 -26.73 16.03
C SER A 52 0.14 -25.25 16.35
N TYR A 53 -0.03 -24.40 15.33
CA TYR A 53 -0.35 -23.00 15.55
C TYR A 53 -1.76 -22.78 16.11
N MET A 54 -2.76 -23.56 15.69
CA MET A 54 -4.11 -23.48 16.27
C MET A 54 -4.09 -23.76 17.77
N ARG A 55 -3.36 -24.80 18.21
CA ARG A 55 -3.14 -25.10 19.64
C ARG A 55 -2.41 -23.96 20.34
N LEU A 56 -1.27 -23.51 19.79
CA LEU A 56 -0.49 -22.40 20.34
C LEU A 56 -1.37 -21.17 20.56
N SER A 57 -2.19 -20.84 19.58
CA SER A 57 -3.05 -19.65 19.61
C SER A 57 -4.39 -19.86 20.35
N GLY A 58 -4.49 -20.95 21.13
CA GLY A 58 -5.53 -21.13 22.15
C GLY A 58 -6.84 -21.78 21.68
N ARG A 59 -6.90 -22.35 20.48
CA ARG A 59 -8.07 -23.13 20.02
C ARG A 59 -8.21 -24.39 20.86
N SER A 60 -9.44 -24.86 21.08
CA SER A 60 -9.69 -26.07 21.88
C SER A 60 -9.20 -27.32 21.15
N GLU A 61 -8.78 -28.35 21.90
CA GLU A 61 -8.39 -29.63 21.30
C GLU A 61 -9.55 -30.27 20.50
N GLU A 62 -10.80 -30.06 20.93
CA GLU A 62 -11.99 -30.48 20.17
C GLU A 62 -12.05 -29.80 18.79
N GLN A 63 -11.84 -28.48 18.74
CA GLN A 63 -11.83 -27.74 17.48
C GLN A 63 -10.66 -28.16 16.59
N VAL A 64 -9.48 -28.38 17.17
CA VAL A 64 -8.29 -28.82 16.43
C VAL A 64 -8.52 -30.23 15.84
N ALA A 65 -9.05 -31.17 16.62
CA ALA A 65 -9.40 -32.51 16.17
C ALA A 65 -10.48 -32.49 15.06
N LEU A 66 -11.47 -31.61 15.17
CA LEU A 66 -12.48 -31.42 14.13
C LEU A 66 -11.87 -30.92 12.82
N VAL A 67 -10.99 -29.91 12.86
CA VAL A 67 -10.32 -29.40 11.66
C VAL A 67 -9.48 -30.48 10.99
N GLU A 68 -8.73 -31.25 11.77
CA GLU A 68 -7.92 -32.36 11.26
C GLU A 68 -8.80 -33.42 10.57
N ALA A 69 -9.83 -33.92 11.27
CA ALA A 69 -10.71 -34.95 10.75
C ALA A 69 -11.45 -34.50 9.49
N TYR A 70 -11.95 -33.26 9.48
CA TYR A 70 -12.63 -32.67 8.34
C TYR A 70 -11.68 -32.50 7.14
N ALA A 71 -10.50 -31.90 7.34
CA ALA A 71 -9.54 -31.68 6.26
C ALA A 71 -9.08 -33.00 5.63
N LYS A 72 -8.82 -34.03 6.44
CA LYS A 72 -8.48 -35.38 5.96
C LYS A 72 -9.64 -36.02 5.20
N ALA A 73 -10.87 -35.94 5.72
CA ALA A 73 -12.06 -36.51 5.06
C ALA A 73 -12.40 -35.84 3.72
N GLN A 74 -12.13 -34.53 3.58
CA GLN A 74 -12.37 -33.76 2.36
C GLN A 74 -11.21 -33.80 1.35
N GLY A 75 -10.09 -34.47 1.67
CA GLY A 75 -8.89 -34.45 0.82
C GLY A 75 -8.20 -33.08 0.75
N MET A 76 -8.37 -32.25 1.80
CA MET A 76 -7.75 -30.92 1.93
C MET A 76 -6.49 -30.94 2.81
N TRP A 77 -6.12 -32.11 3.31
CA TRP A 77 -4.93 -32.31 4.15
C TRP A 77 -3.71 -32.61 3.29
N ARG A 78 -2.63 -31.84 3.46
CA ARG A 78 -1.36 -32.08 2.76
C ARG A 78 -0.62 -33.28 3.35
N GLN A 79 -0.13 -34.14 2.47
CA GLN A 79 0.79 -35.24 2.79
C GLN A 79 2.21 -34.93 2.28
N PRO A 80 3.26 -35.48 2.93
CA PRO A 80 4.61 -35.47 2.37
C PRO A 80 4.66 -36.11 0.98
N GLY A 81 5.39 -35.49 0.06
CA GLY A 81 5.49 -35.93 -1.33
C GLY A 81 4.29 -35.58 -2.22
N ASP A 82 3.27 -34.87 -1.72
CA ASP A 82 2.16 -34.42 -2.55
C ASP A 82 2.64 -33.43 -3.63
N GLU A 83 2.33 -33.75 -4.89
CA GLU A 83 2.55 -32.89 -6.06
C GLU A 83 1.23 -32.69 -6.82
N PRO A 84 0.39 -31.71 -6.41
CA PRO A 84 -0.84 -31.40 -7.13
C PRO A 84 -0.58 -30.98 -8.58
N VAL A 85 -1.57 -31.19 -9.45
CA VAL A 85 -1.47 -30.82 -10.87
C VAL A 85 -1.77 -29.33 -11.04
N PHE A 86 -0.71 -28.53 -11.22
CA PHE A 86 -0.81 -27.09 -11.45
C PHE A 86 -0.74 -26.73 -12.93
N THR A 87 -1.33 -25.59 -13.30
CA THR A 87 -1.22 -25.00 -14.64
C THR A 87 0.23 -24.66 -15.02
N SER A 88 1.05 -24.32 -14.03
CA SER A 88 2.47 -23.99 -14.15
C SER A 88 3.13 -24.15 -12.79
N THR A 89 4.39 -24.57 -12.78
CA THR A 89 5.18 -24.83 -11.57
C THR A 89 6.45 -24.00 -11.58
N LEU A 90 6.84 -23.49 -10.41
CA LEU A 90 8.12 -22.85 -10.16
C LEU A 90 8.75 -23.45 -8.90
N ALA A 91 10.08 -23.55 -8.86
CA ALA A 91 10.82 -24.05 -7.71
C ALA A 91 11.68 -22.95 -7.09
N LEU A 92 11.81 -22.96 -5.76
CA LEU A 92 12.73 -22.11 -4.99
C LEU A 92 13.48 -22.99 -3.99
N ASP A 93 14.80 -23.07 -4.15
CA ASP A 93 15.66 -23.64 -3.13
C ASP A 93 15.83 -22.64 -1.99
N MET A 94 15.30 -22.96 -0.81
CA MET A 94 15.37 -22.09 0.37
C MET A 94 16.82 -21.83 0.83
N SER A 95 17.77 -22.71 0.52
CA SER A 95 19.19 -22.52 0.85
C SER A 95 19.85 -21.40 0.02
N SER A 96 19.26 -21.05 -1.12
CA SER A 96 19.71 -19.95 -1.97
C SER A 96 19.23 -18.57 -1.50
N VAL A 97 18.35 -18.51 -0.50
CA VAL A 97 17.80 -17.26 0.03
C VAL A 97 18.84 -16.57 0.90
N GLU A 98 19.23 -15.37 0.49
CA GLU A 98 20.17 -14.51 1.22
C GLU A 98 19.47 -13.27 1.83
N ALA A 99 20.09 -12.67 2.84
CA ALA A 99 19.62 -11.43 3.44
C ALA A 99 19.49 -10.33 2.37
N SER A 100 18.30 -9.74 2.27
CA SER A 100 17.93 -8.81 1.20
C SER A 100 16.99 -7.74 1.72
N LEU A 101 16.93 -6.62 1.00
CA LEU A 101 15.88 -5.61 1.12
C LEU A 101 15.09 -5.54 -0.19
N ALA A 102 13.93 -4.90 -0.18
CA ALA A 102 13.25 -4.52 -1.42
C ALA A 102 13.05 -3.01 -1.49
N GLY A 103 13.47 -2.38 -2.58
CA GLY A 103 13.45 -0.92 -2.72
C GLY A 103 14.25 -0.39 -3.91
N PRO A 104 14.27 0.95 -4.10
CA PRO A 104 13.71 1.96 -3.20
C PRO A 104 12.24 2.33 -3.44
N LYS A 105 11.60 1.81 -4.49
CA LYS A 105 10.27 2.30 -4.93
C LYS A 105 9.22 1.20 -5.13
N ARG A 106 9.59 -0.08 -5.24
CA ARG A 106 8.63 -1.17 -5.47
C ARG A 106 8.96 -2.42 -4.65
N PRO A 107 7.94 -3.23 -4.26
CA PRO A 107 8.16 -4.42 -3.43
C PRO A 107 8.93 -5.54 -4.14
N GLN A 108 8.86 -5.59 -5.48
CA GLN A 108 9.54 -6.59 -6.30
C GLN A 108 11.02 -6.24 -6.59
N ASP A 109 11.46 -5.03 -6.24
CA ASP A 109 12.84 -4.57 -6.47
C ASP A 109 13.76 -5.12 -5.38
N ARG A 110 13.97 -6.45 -5.38
CA ARG A 110 14.85 -7.14 -4.43
C ARG A 110 16.31 -6.74 -4.65
N VAL A 111 17.00 -6.39 -3.58
CA VAL A 111 18.43 -6.03 -3.53
C VAL A 111 19.10 -6.84 -2.42
N ALA A 112 20.19 -7.54 -2.74
CA ALA A 112 20.99 -8.24 -1.73
C ALA A 112 21.57 -7.23 -0.73
N LEU A 113 21.74 -7.62 0.54
CA LEU A 113 22.10 -6.68 1.61
C LEU A 113 23.37 -5.86 1.30
N GLY A 114 24.41 -6.49 0.73
CA GLY A 114 25.65 -5.80 0.37
C GLY A 114 25.54 -4.87 -0.85
N ASP A 115 24.49 -5.02 -1.67
CA ASP A 115 24.27 -4.20 -2.86
C ASP A 115 23.37 -2.97 -2.60
N VAL A 116 22.85 -2.82 -1.39
CA VAL A 116 21.94 -1.70 -1.04
C VAL A 116 22.56 -0.33 -1.31
N PRO A 117 23.83 -0.02 -0.94
CA PRO A 117 24.44 1.26 -1.24
C PRO A 117 24.49 1.56 -2.76
N LYS A 118 24.79 0.53 -3.56
CA LYS A 118 24.84 0.65 -5.02
C LYS A 118 23.46 0.90 -5.61
N ALA A 119 22.44 0.18 -5.14
CA ALA A 119 21.07 0.38 -5.59
C ALA A 119 20.51 1.74 -5.17
N PHE A 120 20.87 2.22 -3.97
CA PHE A 120 20.55 3.57 -3.50
C PHE A 120 21.18 4.63 -4.40
N ALA A 121 22.48 4.55 -4.67
CA ALA A 121 23.19 5.49 -5.55
C ALA A 121 22.59 5.53 -6.96
N ALA A 122 22.33 4.37 -7.58
CA ALA A 122 21.73 4.26 -8.91
C ALA A 122 20.32 4.90 -8.98
N SER A 123 19.56 4.87 -7.88
CA SER A 123 18.24 5.49 -7.83
C SER A 123 18.27 7.02 -7.90
N GLY A 124 19.36 7.64 -7.42
CA GLY A 124 19.58 9.09 -7.52
C GLY A 124 19.98 9.55 -8.92
N GLU A 125 20.67 8.70 -9.70
CA GLU A 125 21.14 9.02 -11.06
C GLU A 125 20.01 9.03 -12.11
N LEU A 126 18.94 8.26 -11.88
CA LEU A 126 17.78 8.13 -12.79
C LEU A 126 16.78 9.28 -12.69
N GLU A 127 16.93 10.21 -11.74
CA GLU A 127 16.17 11.45 -11.71
C GLU A 127 16.73 12.43 -12.76
N VAL A 128 15.94 12.67 -13.82
CA VAL A 128 16.28 13.30 -15.12
C VAL A 128 16.96 14.69 -15.04
N ASN A 129 17.16 15.27 -13.86
CA ASN A 129 17.78 16.58 -13.66
C ASN A 129 18.97 16.62 -12.68
N HIS A 130 19.49 15.48 -12.18
CA HIS A 130 20.36 15.49 -10.99
C HIS A 130 21.81 15.02 -11.15
N LEU A 131 22.31 14.85 -12.39
CA LEU A 131 23.63 14.28 -12.70
C LEU A 131 24.88 14.98 -12.11
N GLN A 132 24.78 16.04 -11.29
CA GLN A 132 25.96 16.81 -10.81
C GLN A 132 25.90 17.42 -9.40
N ARG A 133 25.00 17.00 -8.48
CA ARG A 133 25.04 17.53 -7.10
C ARG A 133 25.46 16.47 -6.09
N GLN A 134 26.75 16.48 -5.69
CA GLN A 134 27.14 15.91 -4.40
C GLN A 134 26.43 16.73 -3.31
N ARG A 135 25.34 16.18 -2.77
CA ARG A 135 24.57 16.83 -1.71
C ARG A 135 25.41 16.81 -0.44
N GLN A 136 25.83 17.99 0.01
CA GLN A 136 26.60 18.14 1.23
C GLN A 136 25.69 17.88 2.45
N PRO A 137 26.23 17.31 3.54
CA PRO A 137 25.53 17.23 4.80
C PRO A 137 24.99 18.61 5.25
N VAL A 138 23.83 18.63 5.88
CA VAL A 138 23.20 19.85 6.38
C VAL A 138 23.22 19.86 7.89
N ASP A 139 23.84 20.89 8.47
CA ASP A 139 23.88 21.07 9.91
C ASP A 139 22.51 21.49 10.47
N TYR A 140 22.15 20.91 11.61
CA TYR A 140 20.93 21.21 12.34
C TYR A 140 21.14 21.09 13.84
N THR A 141 20.25 21.72 14.61
CA THR A 141 20.26 21.64 16.08
C THR A 141 19.04 20.87 16.55
N LEU A 142 19.25 19.84 17.37
CA LEU A 142 18.18 19.06 17.97
C LEU A 142 18.45 18.93 19.47
N ASN A 143 17.50 19.33 20.31
CA ASN A 143 17.62 19.31 21.77
C ASN A 143 18.91 19.97 22.29
N GLY A 144 19.30 21.11 21.70
CA GLY A 144 20.50 21.86 22.09
C GLY A 144 21.84 21.27 21.60
N HIS A 145 21.84 20.16 20.87
CA HIS A 145 23.03 19.52 20.31
C HIS A 145 23.12 19.76 18.80
N HIS A 146 24.34 19.98 18.31
CA HIS A 146 24.62 20.17 16.89
C HIS A 146 24.92 18.85 16.20
N TYR A 147 24.23 18.60 15.10
CA TYR A 147 24.38 17.41 14.27
C TYR A 147 24.49 17.81 12.80
N SER A 148 24.96 16.89 11.97
CA SER A 148 24.98 17.05 10.52
C SER A 148 24.19 15.92 9.88
N LEU A 149 23.20 16.25 9.05
CA LEU A 149 22.34 15.28 8.38
C LEU A 149 22.93 14.96 7.00
N PRO A 150 23.46 13.74 6.78
CA PRO A 150 24.03 13.37 5.49
C PRO A 150 22.96 12.99 4.46
N ASP A 151 23.34 13.03 3.18
CA ASP A 151 22.56 12.36 2.14
C ASP A 151 22.55 10.83 2.38
N GLY A 152 21.45 10.18 2.02
CA GLY A 152 21.21 8.77 2.32
C GLY A 152 20.83 8.47 3.77
N ALA A 153 20.68 9.46 4.64
CA ALA A 153 20.25 9.25 6.02
C ALA A 153 18.96 8.42 6.11
N VAL A 154 18.93 7.46 7.02
CA VAL A 154 17.70 6.72 7.39
C VAL A 154 16.88 7.63 8.32
N ALA A 155 15.88 8.32 7.78
CA ALA A 155 15.03 9.21 8.56
C ALA A 155 13.95 8.47 9.35
N ILE A 156 13.52 7.29 8.87
CA ILE A 156 12.48 6.47 9.50
C ILE A 156 12.94 5.02 9.56
N ALA A 157 12.83 4.40 10.74
CA ALA A 157 13.04 2.97 10.96
C ALA A 157 11.83 2.38 11.69
N ALA A 158 10.97 1.63 11.00
CA ALA A 158 9.69 1.21 11.58
C ALA A 158 9.51 -0.32 11.58
N ILE A 159 9.46 -0.91 12.77
CA ILE A 159 8.92 -2.27 12.94
C ILE A 159 7.41 -2.13 12.96
N THR A 160 6.78 -2.45 11.83
CA THR A 160 5.37 -2.23 11.54
C THR A 160 4.81 -3.38 10.70
N SER A 161 3.54 -3.29 10.32
CA SER A 161 2.80 -4.23 9.46
C SER A 161 2.48 -5.59 10.08
N CYS A 162 1.27 -6.07 9.82
CA CYS A 162 0.88 -7.45 10.09
C CYS A 162 1.74 -8.48 9.34
N THR A 163 2.39 -8.09 8.22
CA THR A 163 3.30 -8.95 7.43
C THR A 163 4.38 -9.60 8.28
N ASN A 164 5.01 -8.82 9.17
CA ASN A 164 6.14 -9.27 9.99
C ASN A 164 5.82 -9.27 11.49
N THR A 165 4.96 -8.36 11.97
CA THR A 165 4.64 -8.29 13.42
C THR A 165 3.79 -9.46 13.91
N SER A 166 3.20 -10.24 13.01
CA SER A 166 2.53 -11.50 13.34
C SER A 166 3.51 -12.67 13.50
N ASN A 167 4.81 -12.45 13.27
CA ASN A 167 5.84 -13.49 13.26
C ASN A 167 6.79 -13.34 14.46
N PRO A 168 6.63 -14.18 15.50
CA PRO A 168 7.46 -14.11 16.69
C PRO A 168 8.96 -14.31 16.41
N SER A 169 9.34 -15.14 15.43
CA SER A 169 10.74 -15.42 15.13
C SER A 169 11.51 -14.16 14.78
N VAL A 170 10.96 -13.34 13.87
CA VAL A 170 11.63 -12.10 13.44
C VAL A 170 11.52 -10.97 14.47
N LEU A 171 10.47 -10.96 15.31
CA LEU A 171 10.33 -9.97 16.38
C LEU A 171 11.26 -10.27 17.56
N MET A 172 11.38 -11.54 17.95
CA MET A 172 12.37 -12.00 18.92
C MET A 172 13.78 -11.75 18.39
N ALA A 173 14.06 -12.00 17.10
CA ALA A 173 15.34 -11.67 16.50
C ALA A 173 15.65 -10.16 16.57
N ALA A 174 14.67 -9.29 16.32
CA ALA A 174 14.84 -7.85 16.46
C ALA A 174 15.14 -7.43 17.91
N GLY A 175 14.41 -7.98 18.88
CA GLY A 175 14.64 -7.72 20.31
C GLY A 175 16.01 -8.23 20.78
N LEU A 176 16.43 -9.42 20.35
CA LEU A 176 17.76 -9.98 20.66
C LEU A 176 18.88 -9.16 20.03
N LEU A 177 18.72 -8.71 18.78
CA LEU A 177 19.68 -7.81 18.13
C LEU A 177 19.76 -6.48 18.88
N ALA A 178 18.62 -5.90 19.28
CA ALA A 178 18.58 -4.69 20.09
C ALA A 178 19.31 -4.87 21.43
N LYS A 179 19.07 -5.97 22.13
CA LYS A 179 19.77 -6.34 23.36
C LYS A 179 21.29 -6.37 23.16
N LYS A 180 21.77 -7.11 22.16
CA LYS A 180 23.20 -7.23 21.86
C LYS A 180 23.82 -5.87 21.47
N ALA A 181 23.10 -5.05 20.70
CA ALA A 181 23.53 -3.71 20.33
C ALA A 181 23.72 -2.80 21.55
N VAL A 182 22.73 -2.75 22.45
CA VAL A 182 22.77 -1.96 23.69
C VAL A 182 23.87 -2.45 24.62
N GLU A 183 24.01 -3.77 24.80
CA GLU A 183 25.06 -4.35 25.66
C GLU A 183 26.47 -4.02 25.14
N ARG A 184 26.64 -3.89 23.82
CA ARG A 184 27.86 -3.42 23.16
C ARG A 184 28.02 -1.90 23.14
N GLY A 185 27.02 -1.13 23.57
CA GLY A 185 27.06 0.33 23.67
C GLY A 185 26.68 1.08 22.40
N LEU A 186 26.06 0.41 21.42
CA LEU A 186 25.53 1.10 20.25
C LEU A 186 24.29 1.91 20.62
N GLN A 187 24.09 3.00 19.88
CA GLN A 187 22.89 3.85 19.92
C GLN A 187 22.48 4.20 18.48
N PRO A 188 21.19 4.42 18.20
CA PRO A 188 20.75 4.89 16.90
C PRO A 188 21.26 6.31 16.62
N GLN A 189 21.36 6.66 15.35
CA GLN A 189 21.67 8.03 14.96
C GLN A 189 20.53 8.99 15.36
N PRO A 190 20.83 10.24 15.75
CA PRO A 190 19.87 11.16 16.37
C PRO A 190 18.75 11.64 15.43
N TRP A 191 18.91 11.47 14.11
CA TRP A 191 17.88 11.79 13.13
C TRP A 191 16.88 10.67 12.86
N VAL A 192 17.13 9.46 13.37
CA VAL A 192 16.31 8.29 13.06
C VAL A 192 15.03 8.32 13.89
N LYS A 193 13.88 8.40 13.22
CA LYS A 193 12.58 8.17 13.85
C LYS A 193 12.29 6.67 13.90
N ALA A 194 12.66 6.03 15.01
CA ALA A 194 12.36 4.63 15.28
C ALA A 194 10.92 4.44 15.81
N SER A 195 10.31 3.28 15.55
CA SER A 195 8.98 2.94 16.09
C SER A 195 8.67 1.44 16.06
N LEU A 196 7.93 0.97 17.06
CA LEU A 196 7.34 -0.37 17.11
C LEU A 196 5.80 -0.26 17.10
N ALA A 197 5.18 -0.81 16.07
CA ALA A 197 3.73 -0.86 15.92
C ALA A 197 3.26 -2.30 15.65
N PRO A 198 3.01 -3.09 16.70
CA PRO A 198 2.59 -4.48 16.57
C PRO A 198 1.17 -4.63 16.04
N GLY A 199 0.90 -5.76 15.37
CA GLY A 199 -0.44 -6.13 14.94
C GLY A 199 -1.37 -6.61 16.06
N SER A 200 -0.82 -6.97 17.23
CA SER A 200 -1.61 -7.40 18.41
C SER A 200 -0.85 -7.15 19.70
N LYS A 201 -1.57 -7.14 20.83
CA LYS A 201 -0.99 -7.02 22.18
C LYS A 201 -0.13 -8.23 22.58
N VAL A 202 -0.39 -9.41 22.02
CA VAL A 202 0.41 -10.64 22.26
C VAL A 202 1.89 -10.41 21.97
N VAL A 203 2.20 -9.57 20.98
CA VAL A 203 3.58 -9.20 20.64
C VAL A 203 4.28 -8.47 21.76
N SER A 204 3.63 -7.47 22.34
CA SER A 204 4.17 -6.71 23.46
C SER A 204 4.35 -7.61 24.68
N ASP A 205 3.40 -8.53 24.92
CA ASP A 205 3.45 -9.48 26.03
C ASP A 205 4.66 -10.41 25.95
N TYR A 206 4.90 -11.07 24.80
CA TYR A 206 6.06 -11.96 24.70
C TYR A 206 7.40 -11.21 24.70
N LEU A 207 7.47 -9.99 24.14
CA LEU A 207 8.70 -9.19 24.16
C LEU A 207 9.03 -8.74 25.59
N ALA A 208 8.02 -8.38 26.36
CA ALA A 208 8.16 -8.02 27.76
C ALA A 208 8.55 -9.24 28.60
N HIS A 209 7.89 -10.38 28.39
CA HIS A 209 8.20 -11.64 29.09
C HIS A 209 9.63 -12.12 28.81
N ALA A 210 10.09 -12.01 27.56
CA ALA A 210 11.48 -12.32 27.18
C ALA A 210 12.51 -11.27 27.66
N GLY A 211 12.07 -10.19 28.31
CA GLY A 211 12.95 -9.11 28.79
C GLY A 211 13.59 -8.28 27.68
N LEU A 212 13.00 -8.25 26.49
CA LEU A 212 13.56 -7.57 25.31
C LEU A 212 13.05 -6.14 25.13
N THR A 213 11.85 -5.82 25.66
CA THR A 213 11.23 -4.50 25.54
C THR A 213 12.13 -3.33 25.96
N PRO A 214 12.82 -3.37 27.13
CA PRO A 214 13.67 -2.25 27.55
C PRO A 214 14.80 -1.91 26.56
N TYR A 215 15.33 -2.93 25.86
CA TYR A 215 16.39 -2.73 24.87
C TYR A 215 15.85 -2.14 23.57
N LEU A 216 14.66 -2.55 23.15
CA LEU A 216 13.96 -1.92 22.01
C LEU A 216 13.64 -0.47 22.32
N ASP A 217 13.12 -0.19 23.52
CA ASP A 217 12.80 1.16 23.99
C ASP A 217 14.04 2.07 24.02
N GLN A 218 15.18 1.55 24.50
CA GLN A 218 16.44 2.31 24.54
C GLN A 218 16.95 2.67 23.13
N LEU A 219 16.65 1.85 22.11
CA LEU A 219 16.95 2.15 20.71
C LEU A 219 15.83 2.93 20.01
N GLY A 220 14.85 3.46 20.75
CA GLY A 220 13.75 4.27 20.22
C GLY A 220 12.62 3.47 19.54
N PHE A 221 12.66 2.13 19.58
CA PHE A 221 11.58 1.27 19.10
C PHE A 221 10.47 1.13 20.16
N ASN A 222 10.00 2.27 20.67
CA ASN A 222 8.90 2.29 21.62
C ASN A 222 7.60 1.83 20.97
N LEU A 223 6.72 1.23 21.78
CA LEU A 223 5.35 0.91 21.37
C LEU A 223 4.60 2.22 21.05
N VAL A 224 4.33 2.47 19.78
CA VAL A 224 3.60 3.67 19.33
C VAL A 224 2.11 3.43 19.10
N GLY A 225 1.68 2.17 19.12
CA GLY A 225 0.28 1.78 18.99
C GLY A 225 0.09 0.42 18.31
N TYR A 226 -1.11 -0.14 18.46
CA TYR A 226 -1.52 -1.38 17.82
C TYR A 226 -2.33 -1.07 16.55
N GLY A 227 -1.70 -1.18 15.38
CA GLY A 227 -2.34 -0.83 14.12
C GLY A 227 -1.37 -0.66 12.96
N CYS A 228 -1.88 -0.22 11.81
CA CYS A 228 -1.10 -0.16 10.57
C CYS A 228 0.04 0.88 10.60
N THR A 229 -0.15 2.02 11.26
CA THR A 229 0.85 3.10 11.43
C THR A 229 1.66 3.39 10.14
N THR A 230 3.00 3.31 10.19
CA THR A 230 3.92 3.57 9.08
C THR A 230 3.66 2.69 7.85
N CYS A 231 3.16 1.45 8.01
CA CYS A 231 2.85 0.55 6.88
C CYS A 231 1.82 1.13 5.90
N ILE A 232 0.89 1.96 6.39
CA ILE A 232 -0.13 2.63 5.57
C ILE A 232 0.19 4.10 5.29
N GLY A 233 1.37 4.57 5.67
CA GLY A 233 1.78 5.98 5.52
C GLY A 233 1.42 6.88 6.70
N ASN A 234 0.86 6.32 7.79
CA ASN A 234 0.64 7.06 9.03
C ASN A 234 1.92 7.08 9.87
N SER A 235 3.01 7.58 9.29
CA SER A 235 4.32 7.66 9.94
C SER A 235 4.45 8.87 10.87
N GLY A 236 3.49 9.81 10.83
CA GLY A 236 3.55 11.09 11.54
C GLY A 236 4.67 12.02 11.04
N PRO A 237 4.80 13.23 11.61
CA PRO A 237 5.83 14.19 11.20
C PRO A 237 7.23 13.74 11.66
N LEU A 238 8.27 14.21 10.97
CA LEU A 238 9.63 14.16 11.50
C LEU A 238 9.84 15.37 12.43
N PRO A 239 10.84 15.35 13.33
CA PRO A 239 11.22 16.54 14.08
C PRO A 239 11.52 17.72 13.14
N GLU A 240 11.00 18.90 13.47
CA GLU A 240 11.05 20.09 12.61
C GLU A 240 12.47 20.44 12.12
N PRO A 241 13.53 20.45 12.96
CA PRO A 241 14.89 20.72 12.49
C PRO A 241 15.39 19.72 11.42
N ILE A 242 14.92 18.47 11.48
CA ILE A 242 15.26 17.43 10.50
C ILE A 242 14.50 17.68 9.19
N GLU A 243 13.20 18.01 9.27
CA GLU A 243 12.43 18.36 8.07
C GLU A 243 13.03 19.56 7.33
N GLU A 244 13.42 20.59 8.07
CA GLU A 244 14.06 21.79 7.51
C GLU A 244 15.41 21.43 6.87
N ALA A 245 16.23 20.61 7.52
CA ALA A 245 17.51 20.16 6.98
C ALA A 245 17.33 19.37 5.67
N ILE A 246 16.36 18.44 5.63
CA ILE A 246 16.04 17.67 4.41
C ILE A 246 15.63 18.60 3.27
N LYS A 247 14.73 19.55 3.54
CA LYS A 247 14.23 20.50 2.53
C LYS A 247 15.33 21.45 2.05
N LYS A 248 16.12 22.01 2.97
CA LYS A 248 17.20 22.97 2.70
C LYS A 248 18.32 22.34 1.86
N GLY A 249 18.70 21.09 2.16
CA GLY A 249 19.73 20.37 1.43
C GLY A 249 19.24 19.62 0.19
N ASP A 250 17.93 19.61 -0.05
CA ASP A 250 17.28 18.68 -1.00
C ASP A 250 17.72 17.21 -0.81
N LEU A 251 17.98 16.82 0.45
CA LEU A 251 18.59 15.52 0.76
C LEU A 251 17.69 14.36 0.31
N THR A 252 18.32 13.29 -0.18
CA THR A 252 17.65 12.01 -0.42
C THR A 252 17.78 11.16 0.83
N VAL A 253 16.72 11.13 1.62
CA VAL A 253 16.63 10.29 2.82
C VAL A 253 15.81 9.03 2.58
N GLY A 254 16.09 8.00 3.37
CA GLY A 254 15.46 6.70 3.32
C GLY A 254 14.51 6.41 4.49
N ALA A 255 13.51 5.57 4.25
CA ALA A 255 12.79 4.85 5.29
C ALA A 255 13.06 3.35 5.16
N VAL A 256 13.33 2.68 6.27
CA VAL A 256 13.45 1.22 6.35
C VAL A 256 12.31 0.70 7.22
N LEU A 257 11.50 -0.21 6.69
CA LEU A 257 10.31 -0.68 7.40
C LEU A 257 10.04 -2.16 7.16
N SER A 258 9.44 -2.83 8.15
CA SER A 258 9.00 -4.22 8.02
C SER A 258 7.62 -4.38 7.38
N GLY A 259 7.28 -3.46 6.47
CA GLY A 259 6.03 -3.48 5.70
C GLY A 259 6.09 -4.39 4.47
N ASN A 260 5.04 -4.30 3.65
CA ASN A 260 4.95 -4.98 2.34
C ASN A 260 4.92 -4.02 1.15
N ARG A 261 4.89 -2.70 1.38
CA ARG A 261 4.79 -1.67 0.33
C ARG A 261 5.69 -0.49 0.60
N ASN A 262 6.38 -0.06 -0.44
CA ASN A 262 7.42 0.97 -0.43
C ASN A 262 7.31 1.91 -1.64
N PHE A 263 6.10 2.08 -2.19
CA PHE A 263 5.85 3.04 -3.27
C PHE A 263 6.23 4.46 -2.85
N GLU A 264 6.76 5.23 -3.80
CA GLU A 264 7.15 6.62 -3.58
C GLU A 264 5.96 7.46 -3.07
N GLY A 265 6.20 8.31 -2.07
CA GLY A 265 5.16 9.15 -1.46
C GLY A 265 4.16 8.42 -0.56
N ARG A 266 4.27 7.08 -0.40
CA ARG A 266 3.38 6.31 0.47
C ARG A 266 3.76 6.42 1.95
N ILE A 267 5.05 6.31 2.27
CA ILE A 267 5.50 6.17 3.67
C ILE A 267 5.52 7.51 4.38
N HIS A 268 6.22 8.49 3.82
CA HIS A 268 6.31 9.85 4.35
C HIS A 268 6.59 10.83 3.19
N PRO A 269 6.00 12.04 3.17
CA PRO A 269 6.13 12.98 2.06
C PRO A 269 7.57 13.46 1.78
N LEU A 270 8.43 13.49 2.81
CA LEU A 270 9.84 13.92 2.67
C LEU A 270 10.80 12.77 2.37
N VAL A 271 10.33 11.52 2.37
CA VAL A 271 11.17 10.35 2.14
C VAL A 271 11.06 9.93 0.67
N LYS A 272 12.19 9.95 -0.04
CA LYS A 272 12.25 9.62 -1.48
C LYS A 272 12.54 8.13 -1.74
N THR A 273 13.21 7.46 -0.80
CA THR A 273 13.55 6.03 -0.92
C THR A 273 12.98 5.22 0.23
N ASN A 274 12.31 4.11 -0.07
CA ASN A 274 11.64 3.28 0.92
C ASN A 274 12.06 1.82 0.74
N TRP A 275 12.45 1.18 1.84
CA TRP A 275 13.07 -0.13 1.82
C TRP A 275 12.36 -1.10 2.75
N LEU A 276 11.87 -2.20 2.18
CA LEU A 276 11.26 -3.28 2.95
C LEU A 276 12.36 -4.19 3.47
N ALA A 277 12.34 -4.47 4.77
CA ALA A 277 13.35 -5.27 5.44
C ALA A 277 12.73 -6.12 6.56
N SER A 278 13.41 -7.18 6.99
CA SER A 278 12.99 -7.88 8.20
C SER A 278 13.15 -6.99 9.45
N PRO A 279 12.33 -7.16 10.50
CA PRO A 279 12.47 -6.43 11.77
C PRO A 279 13.91 -6.28 12.32
N PRO A 280 14.77 -7.32 12.38
CA PRO A 280 16.16 -7.13 12.84
C PRO A 280 16.99 -6.24 11.90
N LEU A 281 16.76 -6.29 10.59
CA LEU A 281 17.43 -5.37 9.65
C LEU A 281 16.93 -3.93 9.81
N VAL A 282 15.66 -3.72 10.16
CA VAL A 282 15.15 -2.37 10.51
C VAL A 282 15.95 -1.80 11.70
N VAL A 283 16.19 -2.61 12.74
CA VAL A 283 17.02 -2.20 13.88
C VAL A 283 18.47 -1.92 13.43
N ALA A 284 19.06 -2.79 12.60
CA ALA A 284 20.42 -2.59 12.09
C ALA A 284 20.58 -1.28 11.29
N TYR A 285 19.61 -0.94 10.43
CA TYR A 285 19.62 0.32 9.68
C TYR A 285 19.34 1.54 10.56
N ALA A 286 18.61 1.39 11.67
CA ALA A 286 18.47 2.47 12.66
C ALA A 286 19.79 2.78 13.37
N LEU A 287 20.57 1.74 13.68
CA LEU A 287 21.90 1.89 14.28
C LEU A 287 22.90 2.53 13.30
N ALA A 288 22.97 2.01 12.08
CA ALA A 288 23.85 2.54 11.04
C ALA A 288 23.43 3.96 10.60
N GLY A 289 22.13 4.23 10.55
CA GLY A 289 21.54 5.54 10.27
C GLY A 289 21.72 6.06 8.84
N ASN A 290 22.27 5.28 7.91
CA ASN A 290 22.47 5.68 6.52
C ASN A 290 22.36 4.49 5.55
N MET A 291 21.73 4.72 4.38
CA MET A 291 21.55 3.73 3.32
C MET A 291 22.83 3.45 2.51
N ASN A 292 23.83 4.33 2.58
CA ASN A 292 25.10 4.19 1.89
C ASN A 292 26.08 3.22 2.58
N ILE A 293 25.73 2.69 3.75
CA ILE A 293 26.59 1.78 4.53
C ILE A 293 26.32 0.34 4.07
N ASP A 294 27.36 -0.37 3.65
CA ASP A 294 27.30 -1.81 3.43
C ASP A 294 27.35 -2.55 4.77
N LEU A 295 26.17 -2.91 5.31
CA LEU A 295 26.05 -3.60 6.59
C LEU A 295 26.75 -4.97 6.64
N THR A 296 27.18 -5.52 5.49
CA THR A 296 27.92 -6.79 5.43
C THR A 296 29.42 -6.61 5.66
N ARG A 297 29.95 -5.39 5.47
CA ARG A 297 31.40 -5.10 5.49
C ARG A 297 31.79 -3.96 6.41
N GLU A 298 30.91 -3.00 6.62
CA GLU A 298 31.15 -1.79 7.40
C GLU A 298 30.54 -1.90 8.81
N PRO A 299 31.13 -1.24 9.81
CA PRO A 299 30.60 -1.26 11.16
C PRO A 299 29.28 -0.48 11.26
N LEU A 300 28.38 -0.93 12.13
CA LEU A 300 27.14 -0.22 12.47
C LEU A 300 27.41 1.04 13.29
N GLY A 301 28.51 1.05 14.03
CA GLY A 301 28.92 2.15 14.90
C GLY A 301 30.08 1.74 15.82
N GLN A 302 30.39 2.62 16.77
CA GLN A 302 31.41 2.38 17.79
C GLN A 302 30.75 1.95 19.10
N GLY A 303 31.26 0.88 19.71
CA GLY A 303 30.80 0.37 21.00
C GLY A 303 31.39 1.14 22.20
N LYS A 304 31.18 0.62 23.42
CA LYS A 304 31.56 1.24 24.71
C LYS A 304 33.03 1.71 24.82
N ASN A 305 33.94 1.10 24.05
CA ASN A 305 35.38 1.37 24.09
C ASN A 305 35.92 1.97 22.78
N GLY A 306 35.05 2.47 21.89
CA GLY A 306 35.44 2.96 20.56
C GLY A 306 35.69 1.85 19.53
N GLU A 307 35.53 0.58 19.90
CA GLU A 307 35.70 -0.56 19.00
C GLU A 307 34.58 -0.60 17.94
N PRO A 308 34.91 -0.90 16.67
CA PRO A 308 33.90 -1.07 15.63
C PRO A 308 33.04 -2.30 15.91
N VAL A 309 31.72 -2.13 15.87
CA VAL A 309 30.75 -3.24 16.00
C VAL A 309 30.10 -3.49 14.65
N TYR A 310 30.24 -4.70 14.13
CA TYR A 310 29.68 -5.13 12.85
C TYR A 310 28.35 -5.84 13.06
N LEU A 311 27.53 -5.93 11.99
CA LEU A 311 26.26 -6.65 12.03
C LEU A 311 26.40 -8.09 12.53
N LYS A 312 27.43 -8.80 12.05
CA LYS A 312 27.75 -10.18 12.45
C LYS A 312 28.03 -10.35 13.94
N ASP A 313 28.45 -9.29 14.64
CA ASP A 313 28.81 -9.35 16.05
C ASP A 313 27.60 -9.32 16.97
N ILE A 314 26.46 -8.84 16.46
CA ILE A 314 25.21 -8.66 17.21
C ILE A 314 24.02 -9.42 16.58
N TRP A 315 24.22 -10.09 15.44
CA TRP A 315 23.18 -10.90 14.82
C TRP A 315 22.86 -12.13 15.69
N PRO A 316 21.58 -12.37 16.03
CA PRO A 316 21.21 -13.55 16.80
C PRO A 316 21.32 -14.81 15.95
N SER A 317 21.82 -15.89 16.56
CA SER A 317 21.84 -17.22 15.95
C SER A 317 20.43 -17.84 15.89
N GLY A 318 20.25 -18.83 15.02
CA GLY A 318 18.97 -19.57 14.93
C GLY A 318 18.57 -20.23 16.26
N GLU A 319 19.54 -20.72 17.04
CA GLU A 319 19.29 -21.31 18.34
C GLU A 319 18.82 -20.28 19.38
N GLU A 320 19.42 -19.08 19.40
CA GLU A 320 18.97 -17.99 20.29
C GLU A 320 17.54 -17.55 19.96
N ILE A 321 17.21 -17.47 18.66
CA ILE A 321 15.86 -17.13 18.22
C ILE A 321 14.88 -18.23 18.63
N ALA A 322 15.20 -19.50 18.40
CA ALA A 322 14.34 -20.63 18.77
C ALA A 322 14.02 -20.62 20.28
N ARG A 323 15.04 -20.49 21.14
CA ARG A 323 14.87 -20.40 22.60
C ARG A 323 14.04 -19.19 23.03
N ALA A 324 14.15 -18.07 22.32
CA ALA A 324 13.31 -16.90 22.59
C ALA A 324 11.85 -17.16 22.15
N VAL A 325 11.62 -17.80 21.01
CA VAL A 325 10.27 -18.14 20.52
C VAL A 325 9.55 -19.15 21.43
N GLU A 326 10.28 -20.05 22.09
CA GLU A 326 9.72 -20.95 23.11
C GLU A 326 9.04 -20.22 24.29
N GLN A 327 9.38 -18.93 24.51
CA GLN A 327 8.73 -18.09 25.52
C GLN A 327 7.30 -17.67 25.12
N VAL A 328 6.90 -17.86 23.87
CA VAL A 328 5.54 -17.56 23.39
C VAL A 328 4.61 -18.67 23.84
N SER A 329 3.64 -18.35 24.69
CA SER A 329 2.74 -19.34 25.28
C SER A 329 1.27 -19.13 24.89
N THR A 330 0.49 -20.21 24.96
CA THR A 330 -0.96 -20.18 24.74
C THR A 330 -1.71 -19.28 25.71
N GLU A 331 -1.19 -19.13 26.93
CA GLU A 331 -1.78 -18.26 27.94
C GLU A 331 -1.79 -16.79 27.50
N MET A 332 -0.72 -16.32 26.85
CA MET A 332 -0.64 -14.96 26.31
C MET A 332 -1.76 -14.71 25.28
N PHE A 333 -2.02 -15.67 24.39
CA PHE A 333 -3.12 -15.56 23.42
C PHE A 333 -4.49 -15.54 24.13
N ARG A 334 -4.73 -16.45 25.07
CA ARG A 334 -6.01 -16.51 25.79
C ARG A 334 -6.28 -15.22 26.56
N LYS A 335 -5.28 -14.68 27.26
CA LYS A 335 -5.35 -13.43 28.01
C LYS A 335 -5.73 -12.27 27.10
N GLU A 336 -4.93 -12.02 26.06
CA GLU A 336 -5.10 -10.83 25.23
C GLU A 336 -6.37 -10.87 24.36
N TYR A 337 -6.79 -12.05 23.90
CA TYR A 337 -8.01 -12.18 23.10
C TYR A 337 -9.30 -12.27 23.94
N ALA A 338 -9.23 -12.63 25.22
CA ALA A 338 -10.40 -12.58 26.11
C ALA A 338 -10.92 -11.14 26.31
N GLU A 339 -10.05 -10.14 26.23
CA GLU A 339 -10.38 -8.74 26.47
C GLU A 339 -10.49 -7.88 25.20
N VAL A 340 -10.40 -8.49 24.00
CA VAL A 340 -10.32 -7.75 22.74
C VAL A 340 -11.54 -6.86 22.48
N PHE A 341 -12.71 -7.25 22.98
CA PHE A 341 -13.97 -6.50 22.83
C PHE A 341 -14.29 -5.57 23.99
N SER A 342 -13.51 -5.61 25.09
CA SER A 342 -13.75 -4.76 26.25
C SER A 342 -13.54 -3.27 25.93
N GLY A 343 -12.58 -2.97 25.05
CA GLY A 343 -12.19 -1.60 24.70
C GLY A 343 -11.58 -0.82 25.87
N THR A 344 -11.14 0.41 25.60
CA THR A 344 -10.66 1.34 26.64
C THR A 344 -11.83 2.06 27.32
N GLU A 345 -11.57 2.80 28.40
CA GLU A 345 -12.62 3.61 29.04
C GLU A 345 -13.17 4.68 28.10
N GLU A 346 -12.33 5.26 27.23
CA GLU A 346 -12.76 6.19 26.21
C GLU A 346 -13.71 5.53 25.20
N TRP A 347 -13.45 4.28 24.80
CA TRP A 347 -14.34 3.52 23.90
C TRP A 347 -15.70 3.28 24.54
N LYS A 348 -15.74 2.87 25.81
CA LYS A 348 -16.99 2.64 26.55
C LYS A 348 -17.77 3.91 26.83
N ALA A 349 -17.08 5.06 26.90
CA ALA A 349 -17.69 6.36 27.14
C ALA A 349 -18.38 6.97 25.90
N ILE A 350 -18.18 6.40 24.70
CA ILE A 350 -18.85 6.85 23.48
C ILE A 350 -20.35 6.60 23.63
N LYS A 351 -21.13 7.68 23.66
CA LYS A 351 -22.59 7.60 23.65
C LYS A 351 -23.06 7.32 22.24
N VAL A 352 -23.82 6.25 22.07
CA VAL A 352 -24.43 5.86 20.80
C VAL A 352 -25.94 5.76 21.01
N GLU A 353 -26.70 6.36 20.11
CA GLU A 353 -28.15 6.21 20.07
C GLU A 353 -28.50 5.02 19.16
N ALA A 354 -29.35 4.12 19.64
CA ALA A 354 -29.79 2.98 18.85
C ALA A 354 -30.83 3.46 17.83
N SER A 355 -30.51 3.32 16.54
CA SER A 355 -31.39 3.68 15.43
C SER A 355 -31.12 2.78 14.23
N ASP A 356 -32.17 2.46 13.47
CA ASP A 356 -32.07 1.70 12.21
C ASP A 356 -31.53 2.57 11.06
N THR A 357 -31.67 3.89 11.17
CA THR A 357 -31.16 4.87 10.19
C THR A 357 -30.14 5.80 10.82
N TYR A 358 -29.10 6.16 10.06
CA TYR A 358 -28.06 7.08 10.50
C TYR A 358 -28.56 8.52 10.48
N ASP A 359 -28.44 9.23 11.60
CA ASP A 359 -28.77 10.66 11.69
C ASP A 359 -27.60 11.50 11.15
N TRP A 360 -27.79 12.07 9.96
CA TRP A 360 -26.74 12.79 9.25
C TRP A 360 -26.55 14.19 9.82
N GLN A 361 -25.34 14.47 10.30
CA GLN A 361 -24.96 15.80 10.77
C GLN A 361 -24.43 16.64 9.60
N GLU A 362 -25.13 17.72 9.26
CA GLU A 362 -24.79 18.60 8.11
C GLU A 362 -23.42 19.27 8.25
N ASP A 363 -22.95 19.52 9.47
CA ASP A 363 -21.66 20.13 9.79
C ASP A 363 -20.52 19.12 9.93
N SER A 364 -20.81 17.81 9.89
CA SER A 364 -19.78 16.78 10.01
C SER A 364 -18.79 16.87 8.86
N THR A 365 -17.51 16.96 9.20
CA THR A 365 -16.41 16.90 8.24
C THR A 365 -15.85 15.48 8.08
N TYR A 366 -16.42 14.49 8.79
CA TYR A 366 -15.98 13.08 8.77
C TYR A 366 -16.97 12.13 8.09
N ILE A 367 -18.28 12.30 8.35
CA ILE A 367 -19.33 11.41 7.86
C ILE A 367 -20.36 12.27 7.13
N ARG A 368 -20.56 12.06 5.82
CA ARG A 368 -21.56 12.76 5.01
C ARG A 368 -22.30 11.81 4.09
N LEU A 369 -23.60 12.07 3.92
CA LEU A 369 -24.44 11.32 2.99
C LEU A 369 -23.87 11.49 1.57
N SER A 370 -23.65 10.38 0.87
CA SER A 370 -23.10 10.38 -0.48
C SER A 370 -24.20 10.47 -1.54
N PRO A 371 -23.97 11.16 -2.67
CA PRO A 371 -24.99 11.39 -3.70
C PRO A 371 -25.18 10.20 -4.66
N PHE A 372 -24.64 9.01 -4.34
CA PHE A 372 -24.64 7.86 -5.28
C PHE A 372 -26.06 7.37 -5.63
N PHE A 373 -27.05 7.65 -4.79
CA PHE A 373 -28.40 7.11 -4.92
C PHE A 373 -29.47 8.18 -5.18
N ASP A 374 -29.10 9.46 -5.28
CA ASP A 374 -30.05 10.58 -5.35
C ASP A 374 -31.00 10.48 -6.56
N GLU A 375 -30.51 9.95 -7.68
CA GLU A 375 -31.27 9.78 -8.93
C GLU A 375 -31.68 8.31 -9.17
N MET A 376 -31.53 7.44 -8.17
CA MET A 376 -31.75 6.00 -8.33
C MET A 376 -33.25 5.65 -8.36
N GLY A 377 -33.73 5.20 -9.53
CA GLY A 377 -35.05 4.56 -9.67
C GLY A 377 -35.06 3.08 -9.29
N ALA A 378 -36.28 2.55 -9.03
CA ALA A 378 -36.52 1.14 -8.73
C ALA A 378 -36.06 0.21 -9.88
N GLU A 379 -36.27 0.63 -11.13
CA GLU A 379 -35.74 -0.03 -12.31
C GLU A 379 -34.46 0.66 -12.82
N PRO A 380 -33.48 -0.08 -13.36
CA PRO A 380 -32.30 0.52 -13.96
C PRO A 380 -32.63 1.29 -15.24
N LEU A 381 -32.03 2.48 -15.37
CA LEU A 381 -32.02 3.18 -16.65
C LEU A 381 -31.21 2.37 -17.69
N PRO A 382 -31.58 2.41 -18.98
CA PRO A 382 -30.78 1.80 -20.02
C PRO A 382 -29.35 2.37 -20.03
N VAL A 383 -28.37 1.52 -20.30
CA VAL A 383 -26.98 1.97 -20.46
C VAL A 383 -26.89 2.89 -21.68
N GLU A 384 -26.39 4.10 -21.47
CA GLU A 384 -26.19 5.07 -22.55
C GLU A 384 -24.81 4.96 -23.17
N ASP A 385 -24.73 5.27 -24.47
CA ASP A 385 -23.46 5.46 -25.17
C ASP A 385 -22.67 6.63 -24.56
N ILE A 386 -21.33 6.52 -24.54
CA ILE A 386 -20.47 7.62 -24.12
C ILE A 386 -20.16 8.45 -25.36
N ARG A 387 -20.55 9.72 -25.38
CA ARG A 387 -20.36 10.62 -26.53
C ARG A 387 -19.56 11.85 -26.16
N GLY A 388 -18.58 12.19 -26.98
CA GLY A 388 -17.76 13.39 -26.83
C GLY A 388 -17.00 13.49 -25.52
N ALA A 389 -16.63 12.37 -24.89
CA ALA A 389 -15.95 12.40 -23.60
C ALA A 389 -14.56 13.03 -23.70
N ARG A 390 -14.19 13.83 -22.69
CA ARG A 390 -12.87 14.46 -22.58
C ARG A 390 -11.93 13.62 -21.72
N ILE A 391 -10.65 13.61 -22.09
CA ILE A 391 -9.61 12.95 -21.29
C ILE A 391 -9.29 13.86 -20.11
N LEU A 392 -9.62 13.42 -18.89
CA LEU A 392 -9.30 14.16 -17.66
C LEU A 392 -7.85 13.97 -17.23
N ALA A 393 -7.31 12.77 -17.46
CA ALA A 393 -5.93 12.43 -17.15
C ALA A 393 -5.39 11.35 -18.10
N MET A 394 -4.13 11.51 -18.51
CA MET A 394 -3.37 10.52 -19.27
C MET A 394 -2.16 10.11 -18.44
N LEU A 395 -2.17 8.86 -17.97
CA LEU A 395 -1.25 8.38 -16.94
C LEU A 395 -0.33 7.27 -17.47
N GLY A 396 0.83 7.14 -16.82
CA GLY A 396 1.85 6.16 -17.16
C GLY A 396 1.53 4.72 -16.72
N ASP A 397 2.58 3.91 -16.67
CA ASP A 397 2.52 2.54 -16.16
C ASP A 397 2.52 2.52 -14.61
N SER A 398 2.02 1.43 -14.04
CA SER A 398 2.04 1.11 -12.61
C SER A 398 1.46 2.21 -11.70
N VAL A 399 0.44 2.93 -12.19
CA VAL A 399 -0.33 3.87 -11.39
C VAL A 399 -1.07 3.11 -10.29
N THR A 400 -0.59 3.24 -9.06
CA THR A 400 -1.20 2.58 -7.89
C THR A 400 -2.51 3.26 -7.46
N THR A 401 -3.33 2.56 -6.70
CA THR A 401 -4.51 3.15 -6.02
C THR A 401 -4.15 4.23 -5.00
N ASP A 402 -2.90 4.32 -4.52
CA ASP A 402 -2.42 5.46 -3.72
C ASP A 402 -2.24 6.73 -4.58
N HIS A 403 -1.95 6.61 -5.87
CA HIS A 403 -1.96 7.75 -6.79
C HIS A 403 -3.39 8.23 -7.09
N ILE A 404 -4.31 7.28 -7.30
CA ILE A 404 -5.71 7.56 -7.64
C ILE A 404 -6.49 8.09 -6.44
N SER A 405 -6.29 7.52 -5.26
CA SER A 405 -6.98 7.92 -4.03
C SER A 405 -5.99 7.83 -2.86
N PRO A 406 -5.19 8.88 -2.59
CA PRO A 406 -4.22 8.88 -1.49
C PRO A 406 -4.91 8.66 -0.15
N ALA A 407 -4.18 8.07 0.81
CA ALA A 407 -4.67 7.85 2.17
C ALA A 407 -3.94 8.68 3.23
N GLY A 408 -2.80 9.28 2.88
CA GLY A 408 -1.94 10.02 3.80
C GLY A 408 -2.37 11.48 4.03
N SER A 409 -1.39 12.34 4.27
CA SER A 409 -1.57 13.74 4.63
C SER A 409 -2.32 14.57 3.57
N ILE A 410 -3.14 15.50 4.01
CA ILE A 410 -3.83 16.48 3.17
C ILE A 410 -3.00 17.78 3.13
N LYS A 411 -2.64 18.26 1.94
CA LYS A 411 -1.96 19.55 1.78
C LYS A 411 -2.94 20.70 1.97
N ALA A 412 -2.53 21.76 2.65
CA ALA A 412 -3.38 22.93 2.92
C ALA A 412 -3.83 23.66 1.66
N ASP A 413 -2.94 23.78 0.68
CA ASP A 413 -3.22 24.40 -0.62
C ASP A 413 -3.96 23.48 -1.61
N SER A 414 -4.21 22.21 -1.27
CA SER A 414 -5.00 21.31 -2.11
C SER A 414 -6.50 21.64 -2.07
N PRO A 415 -7.32 21.21 -3.06
CA PRO A 415 -8.76 21.40 -3.02
C PRO A 415 -9.40 20.89 -1.71
N ALA A 416 -8.96 19.72 -1.22
CA ALA A 416 -9.46 19.16 0.04
C ALA A 416 -9.03 19.98 1.28
N GLY A 417 -7.80 20.52 1.26
CA GLY A 417 -7.31 21.40 2.32
C GLY A 417 -8.11 22.69 2.41
N ARG A 418 -8.35 23.36 1.27
CA ARG A 418 -9.17 24.56 1.18
C ARG A 418 -10.60 24.30 1.68
N TYR A 419 -11.23 23.22 1.23
CA TYR A 419 -12.55 22.80 1.71
C TYR A 419 -12.59 22.62 3.23
N LEU A 420 -11.62 21.94 3.82
CA LEU A 420 -11.56 21.76 5.27
C LEU A 420 -11.39 23.09 6.02
N GLN A 421 -10.57 24.01 5.51
CA GLN A 421 -10.37 25.34 6.09
C GLN A 421 -11.63 26.22 5.99
N GLU A 422 -12.32 26.17 4.87
CA GLU A 422 -13.61 26.84 4.67
C GLU A 422 -14.68 26.34 5.67
N HIS A 423 -14.57 25.09 6.11
CA HIS A 423 -15.41 24.48 7.16
C HIS A 423 -14.82 24.60 8.57
N GLY A 424 -13.86 25.52 8.78
CA GLY A 424 -13.31 25.84 10.10
C GLY A 424 -12.35 24.80 10.69
N VAL A 425 -11.90 23.82 9.92
CA VAL A 425 -10.94 22.80 10.39
C VAL A 425 -9.52 23.37 10.31
N ALA A 426 -8.83 23.43 11.44
CA ALA A 426 -7.43 23.85 11.47
C ALA A 426 -6.52 22.80 10.81
N ARG A 427 -5.39 23.23 10.24
CA ARG A 427 -4.44 22.36 9.52
C ARG A 427 -3.99 21.13 10.33
N ARG A 428 -3.75 21.29 11.63
CA ARG A 428 -3.35 20.20 12.54
C ARG A 428 -4.45 19.13 12.68
N ASP A 429 -5.69 19.51 12.45
CA ASP A 429 -6.91 18.69 12.61
C ASP A 429 -7.43 18.16 11.26
N PHE A 430 -6.73 18.41 10.15
CA PHE A 430 -7.05 17.81 8.85
C PHE A 430 -7.06 16.28 8.91
N ASN A 431 -6.19 15.71 9.74
CA ASN A 431 -5.93 14.28 9.81
C ASN A 431 -5.44 13.77 8.43
N SER A 432 -5.96 12.66 7.94
CA SER A 432 -5.52 12.01 6.70
C SER A 432 -6.69 11.78 5.75
N TYR A 433 -6.43 11.64 4.45
CA TYR A 433 -7.47 11.21 3.51
C TYR A 433 -8.11 9.89 3.95
N GLY A 434 -7.32 8.95 4.50
CA GLY A 434 -7.82 7.68 5.03
C GLY A 434 -8.89 7.85 6.11
N SER A 435 -8.69 8.79 7.05
CA SER A 435 -9.67 9.11 8.09
C SER A 435 -10.93 9.82 7.57
N ARG A 436 -10.86 10.43 6.38
CA ARG A 436 -11.95 11.23 5.78
C ARG A 436 -12.81 10.42 4.80
N ARG A 437 -12.65 9.10 4.75
CA ARG A 437 -13.36 8.19 3.82
C ARG A 437 -14.88 8.18 3.97
N GLY A 438 -15.42 8.61 5.11
CA GLY A 438 -16.86 8.79 5.30
C GLY A 438 -17.41 10.09 4.71
N ASN A 439 -16.55 10.99 4.22
CA ASN A 439 -16.94 12.28 3.66
C ASN A 439 -16.56 12.35 2.18
N HIS A 440 -17.56 12.24 1.30
CA HIS A 440 -17.34 12.23 -0.14
C HIS A 440 -16.77 13.54 -0.68
N GLU A 441 -17.06 14.70 -0.07
CA GLU A 441 -16.55 16.01 -0.48
C GLU A 441 -15.02 16.08 -0.35
N VAL A 442 -14.48 15.52 0.74
CA VAL A 442 -13.02 15.45 0.95
C VAL A 442 -12.39 14.43 0.01
N MET A 443 -13.02 13.26 -0.14
CA MET A 443 -12.45 12.17 -0.93
C MET A 443 -12.47 12.43 -2.43
N MET A 444 -13.51 13.09 -2.95
CA MET A 444 -13.55 13.50 -4.36
C MET A 444 -12.47 14.54 -4.66
N ARG A 445 -12.25 15.50 -3.76
CA ARG A 445 -11.15 16.48 -3.84
C ARG A 445 -9.77 15.86 -3.69
N GLY A 446 -9.69 14.74 -2.97
CA GLY A 446 -8.49 13.92 -2.86
C GLY A 446 -8.22 13.02 -4.05
N THR A 447 -9.19 12.84 -4.96
CA THR A 447 -9.03 11.92 -6.09
C THR A 447 -8.00 12.47 -7.08
N PHE A 448 -7.02 11.64 -7.39
CA PHE A 448 -5.79 11.97 -8.12
C PHE A 448 -4.92 13.06 -7.47
N ALA A 449 -5.14 13.43 -6.20
CA ALA A 449 -4.39 14.50 -5.52
C ALA A 449 -3.02 14.07 -4.97
N ASN A 450 -2.54 12.87 -5.32
CA ASN A 450 -1.24 12.39 -4.86
C ASN A 450 -0.12 13.29 -5.40
N ILE A 451 0.84 13.63 -4.55
CA ILE A 451 1.92 14.58 -4.87
C ILE A 451 2.93 14.05 -5.91
N ARG A 452 2.91 12.74 -6.19
CA ARG A 452 3.82 12.05 -7.12
C ARG A 452 3.14 11.53 -8.38
N ILE A 453 1.83 11.74 -8.53
CA ILE A 453 1.18 11.39 -9.80
C ILE A 453 1.76 12.28 -10.91
N ARG A 454 1.94 11.69 -12.10
CA ARG A 454 2.46 12.38 -13.28
C ARG A 454 1.44 12.22 -14.40
N ASN A 455 0.84 13.33 -14.80
CA ASN A 455 -0.12 13.37 -15.89
C ASN A 455 0.60 13.83 -17.16
N GLU A 456 0.61 12.99 -18.18
CA GLU A 456 1.29 13.24 -19.45
C GLU A 456 0.69 14.44 -20.22
N MET A 457 -0.51 14.90 -19.84
CA MET A 457 -1.14 16.12 -20.37
C MET A 457 -0.49 17.43 -19.89
N VAL A 458 0.31 17.38 -18.81
CA VAL A 458 1.04 18.52 -18.22
C VAL A 458 2.50 18.12 -17.96
N PRO A 459 3.31 17.96 -19.02
CA PRO A 459 4.64 17.39 -18.90
C PRO A 459 5.54 18.22 -17.97
N GLY A 460 6.31 17.54 -17.13
CA GLY A 460 7.22 18.16 -16.17
C GLY A 460 6.58 18.58 -14.85
N VAL A 461 5.26 18.45 -14.70
CA VAL A 461 4.55 18.74 -13.45
C VAL A 461 4.31 17.45 -12.67
N GLU A 462 4.76 17.40 -11.41
CA GLU A 462 4.36 16.38 -10.45
C GLU A 462 3.20 16.86 -9.59
N GLY A 463 2.30 15.93 -9.27
CA GLY A 463 1.10 16.20 -8.49
C GLY A 463 -0.17 16.06 -9.30
N GLY A 464 -1.31 16.13 -8.61
CA GLY A 464 -2.65 15.92 -9.15
C GLY A 464 -3.15 17.02 -10.07
N MET A 465 -2.41 17.29 -11.14
CA MET A 465 -2.64 18.39 -12.07
C MET A 465 -3.09 17.90 -13.44
N THR A 466 -3.90 18.70 -14.12
CA THR A 466 -4.36 18.49 -15.50
C THR A 466 -4.68 19.84 -16.14
N ARG A 467 -5.25 19.84 -17.34
CA ARG A 467 -5.77 21.03 -18.03
C ARG A 467 -7.25 20.83 -18.31
N HIS A 468 -8.03 21.91 -18.14
CA HIS A 468 -9.40 21.96 -18.66
C HIS A 468 -9.34 22.54 -20.06
N LEU A 469 -9.65 21.76 -21.08
CA LEU A 469 -9.57 22.20 -22.47
C LEU A 469 -10.77 23.08 -22.86
N PRO A 470 -10.53 24.18 -23.61
CA PRO A 470 -9.32 24.48 -24.38
C PRO A 470 -8.22 25.26 -23.62
N ASP A 471 -8.39 25.55 -22.34
CA ASP A 471 -7.41 26.31 -21.55
C ASP A 471 -6.08 25.54 -21.40
N PRO A 472 -4.93 26.17 -21.69
CA PRO A 472 -3.63 25.54 -21.48
C PRO A 472 -3.15 25.53 -20.02
N GLU A 473 -3.76 26.31 -19.11
CA GLU A 473 -3.26 26.46 -17.75
C GLU A 473 -3.45 25.19 -16.89
N PRO A 474 -2.37 24.68 -16.26
CA PRO A 474 -2.49 23.56 -15.34
C PRO A 474 -3.29 23.91 -14.09
N MET A 475 -4.27 23.07 -13.74
CA MET A 475 -5.09 23.16 -12.53
C MET A 475 -5.24 21.80 -11.87
N ALA A 476 -5.78 21.76 -10.63
CA ALA A 476 -6.00 20.48 -9.96
C ALA A 476 -7.05 19.64 -10.71
N ILE A 477 -6.85 18.32 -10.73
CA ILE A 477 -7.77 17.39 -11.43
C ILE A 477 -9.22 17.53 -10.93
N TYR A 478 -9.42 17.73 -9.63
CA TYR A 478 -10.74 18.00 -9.08
C TYR A 478 -11.37 19.27 -9.67
N ASP A 479 -10.62 20.38 -9.74
CA ASP A 479 -11.13 21.66 -10.23
C ASP A 479 -11.53 21.54 -11.72
N ALA A 480 -10.69 20.91 -12.55
CA ALA A 480 -11.00 20.63 -13.95
C ALA A 480 -12.23 19.71 -14.13
N ALA A 481 -12.37 18.68 -13.29
CA ALA A 481 -13.52 17.78 -13.32
C ALA A 481 -14.83 18.50 -12.99
N MET A 482 -14.81 19.45 -12.04
CA MET A 482 -16.00 20.23 -11.70
C MET A 482 -16.40 21.19 -12.83
N LEU A 483 -15.44 21.77 -13.56
CA LEU A 483 -15.71 22.56 -14.77
C LEU A 483 -16.40 21.71 -15.85
N TYR A 484 -15.85 20.54 -16.16
CA TYR A 484 -16.47 19.63 -17.13
C TYR A 484 -17.84 19.11 -16.70
N LYS A 485 -18.04 18.89 -15.39
CA LYS A 485 -19.36 18.52 -14.84
C LYS A 485 -20.38 19.63 -15.07
N ALA A 486 -20.02 20.90 -14.86
CA ALA A 486 -20.90 22.03 -15.14
C ALA A 486 -21.24 22.17 -16.64
N GLU A 487 -20.36 21.73 -17.52
CA GLU A 487 -20.58 21.69 -18.97
C GLU A 487 -21.40 20.47 -19.45
N GLY A 488 -21.68 19.50 -18.57
CA GLY A 488 -22.32 18.24 -18.95
C GLY A 488 -21.43 17.32 -19.78
N THR A 489 -20.11 17.49 -19.70
CA THR A 489 -19.14 16.72 -20.51
C THR A 489 -18.71 15.44 -19.78
N PRO A 490 -18.93 14.24 -20.35
CA PRO A 490 -18.45 12.99 -19.74
C PRO A 490 -16.92 12.92 -19.78
N LEU A 491 -16.33 12.23 -18.81
CA LEU A 491 -14.87 12.15 -18.68
C LEU A 491 -14.32 10.74 -18.87
N ALA A 492 -13.07 10.69 -19.31
CA ALA A 492 -12.29 9.48 -19.49
C ALA A 492 -10.92 9.58 -18.83
N VAL A 493 -10.34 8.44 -18.45
CA VAL A 493 -8.92 8.32 -18.09
C VAL A 493 -8.23 7.39 -19.07
N ILE A 494 -7.05 7.79 -19.53
CA ILE A 494 -6.13 6.93 -20.28
C ILE A 494 -4.98 6.53 -19.37
N ALA A 495 -4.58 5.26 -19.37
CA ALA A 495 -3.48 4.77 -18.53
C ALA A 495 -2.58 3.75 -19.24
N GLY A 496 -1.37 3.57 -18.71
CA GLY A 496 -0.46 2.52 -19.13
C GLY A 496 -0.80 1.15 -18.54
N LYS A 497 0.24 0.36 -18.28
CA LYS A 497 0.11 -1.00 -17.73
C LYS A 497 -0.16 -0.99 -16.23
N GLU A 498 -0.76 -2.06 -15.72
CA GLU A 498 -0.93 -2.30 -14.28
C GLU A 498 -1.71 -1.17 -13.56
N TYR A 499 -2.69 -0.57 -14.24
CA TYR A 499 -3.48 0.52 -13.70
C TYR A 499 -4.29 0.04 -12.47
N GLY A 500 -4.14 0.76 -11.36
CA GLY A 500 -4.80 0.45 -10.09
C GLY A 500 -4.11 -0.59 -9.22
N SER A 501 -2.78 -0.72 -9.31
CA SER A 501 -2.01 -1.62 -8.45
C SER A 501 -2.10 -1.26 -6.96
N GLY A 502 -1.90 -2.25 -6.09
CA GLY A 502 -1.78 -2.04 -4.64
C GLY A 502 -3.07 -2.22 -3.84
N SER A 503 -3.57 -1.16 -3.19
CA SER A 503 -4.63 -1.24 -2.17
C SER A 503 -5.99 -1.58 -2.77
N SER A 504 -6.84 -2.26 -2.01
CA SER A 504 -8.21 -2.61 -2.40
C SER A 504 -9.21 -1.44 -2.32
N ARG A 505 -8.78 -0.24 -1.93
CA ARG A 505 -9.66 0.89 -1.64
C ARG A 505 -10.60 1.20 -2.80
N ASP A 506 -11.90 1.10 -2.55
CA ASP A 506 -12.94 1.39 -3.53
C ASP A 506 -13.08 2.90 -3.83
N TRP A 507 -12.56 3.77 -2.96
CA TRP A 507 -12.42 5.21 -3.23
C TRP A 507 -11.60 5.53 -4.47
N ALA A 508 -10.72 4.62 -4.92
CA ALA A 508 -10.07 4.73 -6.21
C ALA A 508 -11.03 4.54 -7.41
N ALA A 509 -12.27 4.10 -7.21
CA ALA A 509 -13.33 4.05 -8.22
C ALA A 509 -14.49 5.00 -7.90
N LYS A 510 -14.90 5.11 -6.63
CA LYS A 510 -15.92 6.09 -6.17
C LYS A 510 -15.51 7.52 -6.47
N GLY A 511 -14.25 7.86 -6.21
CA GLY A 511 -13.67 9.18 -6.52
C GLY A 511 -13.82 9.52 -8.00
N PRO A 512 -13.22 8.73 -8.91
CA PRO A 512 -13.40 8.92 -10.35
C PRO A 512 -14.85 9.03 -10.82
N ARG A 513 -15.75 8.19 -10.27
CA ARG A 513 -17.19 8.25 -10.59
C ARG A 513 -17.78 9.61 -10.21
N LEU A 514 -17.50 10.11 -9.01
CA LEU A 514 -17.96 11.43 -8.54
C LEU A 514 -17.33 12.61 -9.29
N LEU A 515 -16.14 12.42 -9.86
CA LEU A 515 -15.52 13.37 -10.78
C LEU A 515 -16.15 13.36 -12.19
N GLY A 516 -17.07 12.44 -12.48
CA GLY A 516 -17.73 12.35 -13.80
C GLY A 516 -17.04 11.42 -14.80
N ILE A 517 -16.06 10.62 -14.36
CA ILE A 517 -15.42 9.62 -15.23
C ILE A 517 -16.39 8.49 -15.52
N ARG A 518 -16.60 8.21 -16.81
CA ARG A 518 -17.48 7.15 -17.33
C ARG A 518 -16.72 5.94 -17.87
N VAL A 519 -15.48 6.15 -18.31
CA VAL A 519 -14.63 5.10 -18.90
C VAL A 519 -13.17 5.27 -18.48
N VAL A 520 -12.49 4.15 -18.28
CA VAL A 520 -11.03 4.10 -18.18
C VAL A 520 -10.51 3.19 -19.29
N ILE A 521 -9.54 3.67 -20.06
CA ILE A 521 -8.87 2.91 -21.13
C ILE A 521 -7.41 2.73 -20.74
N ALA A 522 -6.98 1.49 -20.50
CA ALA A 522 -5.62 1.19 -20.04
C ALA A 522 -4.94 0.13 -20.91
N GLU A 523 -3.62 0.00 -20.82
CA GLU A 523 -2.92 -1.13 -21.44
C GLU A 523 -3.14 -2.43 -20.63
N SER A 524 -3.35 -2.33 -19.33
CA SER A 524 -3.81 -3.43 -18.46
C SER A 524 -4.27 -2.91 -17.10
N PHE A 525 -5.11 -3.70 -16.43
CA PHE A 525 -5.61 -3.40 -15.09
C PHE A 525 -5.16 -4.43 -14.06
N GLU A 526 -5.00 -3.96 -12.82
CA GLU A 526 -4.91 -4.85 -11.66
C GLU A 526 -6.31 -5.29 -11.19
N ARG A 527 -6.41 -6.55 -10.75
CA ARG A 527 -7.69 -7.27 -10.61
C ARG A 527 -8.72 -6.55 -9.75
N ILE A 528 -8.31 -6.11 -8.55
CA ILE A 528 -9.23 -5.48 -7.58
C ILE A 528 -9.76 -4.16 -8.14
N HIS A 529 -8.87 -3.34 -8.68
CA HIS A 529 -9.26 -2.03 -9.18
C HIS A 529 -10.22 -2.11 -10.37
N ARG A 530 -9.97 -3.00 -11.34
CA ARG A 530 -10.91 -3.30 -12.43
C ARG A 530 -12.30 -3.63 -11.89
N SER A 531 -12.38 -4.48 -10.88
CA SER A 531 -13.65 -4.90 -10.27
C SER A 531 -14.35 -3.72 -9.56
N ASN A 532 -13.58 -2.86 -8.88
CA ASN A 532 -14.11 -1.66 -8.23
C ASN A 532 -14.66 -0.64 -9.27
N LEU A 533 -14.00 -0.47 -10.42
CA LEU A 533 -14.50 0.39 -11.50
C LEU A 533 -15.87 -0.05 -11.98
N ILE A 534 -16.04 -1.35 -12.28
CA ILE A 534 -17.32 -1.94 -12.68
C ILE A 534 -18.36 -1.78 -11.59
N GLY A 535 -17.98 -2.02 -10.33
CA GLY A 535 -18.84 -1.86 -9.16
C GLY A 535 -19.36 -0.43 -8.97
N MET A 536 -18.71 0.57 -9.57
CA MET A 536 -19.13 1.98 -9.57
C MET A 536 -19.67 2.47 -10.92
N GLY A 537 -19.99 1.55 -11.84
CA GLY A 537 -20.58 1.90 -13.15
C GLY A 537 -19.58 2.52 -14.15
N ILE A 538 -18.27 2.42 -13.90
CA ILE A 538 -17.23 2.90 -14.81
C ILE A 538 -16.83 1.76 -15.74
N LEU A 539 -16.83 2.01 -17.06
CA LEU A 539 -16.46 1.02 -18.07
C LEU A 539 -14.93 0.86 -18.14
N PRO A 540 -14.35 -0.33 -17.83
CA PRO A 540 -12.93 -0.58 -18.04
C PRO A 540 -12.69 -1.15 -19.43
N LEU A 541 -11.87 -0.48 -20.24
CA LEU A 541 -11.45 -0.91 -21.57
C LEU A 541 -9.94 -1.12 -21.61
N GLU A 542 -9.50 -2.15 -22.32
CA GLU A 542 -8.10 -2.47 -22.53
C GLU A 542 -7.71 -2.24 -23.99
N PHE A 543 -6.59 -1.55 -24.22
CA PHE A 543 -6.06 -1.38 -25.57
C PHE A 543 -5.74 -2.74 -26.23
N PRO A 544 -5.81 -2.85 -27.57
CA PRO A 544 -5.27 -4.01 -28.27
C PRO A 544 -3.80 -4.24 -27.94
N GLN A 545 -3.35 -5.48 -28.06
CA GLN A 545 -1.94 -5.82 -27.82
C GLN A 545 -1.01 -4.97 -28.72
N GLY A 546 -0.03 -4.32 -28.09
CA GLY A 546 0.94 -3.45 -28.77
C GLY A 546 0.44 -2.04 -29.08
N VAL A 547 -0.85 -1.75 -28.88
CA VAL A 547 -1.42 -0.41 -28.97
C VAL A 547 -1.33 0.26 -27.61
N THR A 548 -0.82 1.48 -27.58
CA THR A 548 -0.63 2.30 -26.38
C THR A 548 -0.98 3.75 -26.69
N ARG A 549 -1.18 4.56 -25.64
CA ARG A 549 -1.30 6.03 -25.77
C ARG A 549 -0.14 6.66 -26.57
N LYS A 550 1.06 6.07 -26.49
CA LYS A 550 2.27 6.55 -27.18
C LYS A 550 2.27 6.17 -28.67
N THR A 551 1.87 4.95 -29.02
CA THR A 551 1.80 4.52 -30.42
C THR A 551 0.70 5.26 -31.18
N LEU A 552 -0.38 5.61 -30.48
CA LEU A 552 -1.49 6.42 -31.00
C LEU A 552 -1.17 7.93 -31.01
N ARG A 553 -0.08 8.33 -30.36
CA ARG A 553 0.38 9.72 -30.20
C ARG A 553 -0.68 10.62 -29.59
N LEU A 554 -1.37 10.12 -28.57
CA LEU A 554 -2.39 10.89 -27.87
C LEU A 554 -1.77 12.09 -27.17
N THR A 555 -2.46 13.22 -27.21
CA THR A 555 -2.06 14.46 -26.51
C THR A 555 -2.94 14.74 -25.29
N GLY A 556 -4.08 14.06 -25.19
CA GLY A 556 -5.13 14.35 -24.21
C GLY A 556 -6.18 15.32 -24.73
N GLU A 557 -6.02 15.85 -25.95
CA GLU A 557 -6.99 16.76 -26.58
C GLU A 557 -8.11 16.04 -27.32
N GLU A 558 -7.98 14.73 -27.48
CA GLU A 558 -8.93 13.89 -28.18
C GLU A 558 -10.30 13.87 -27.47
N ARG A 559 -11.35 13.73 -28.28
CA ARG A 559 -12.68 13.36 -27.80
C ARG A 559 -12.92 11.87 -28.02
N ILE A 560 -13.59 11.24 -27.07
CA ILE A 560 -13.83 9.80 -27.05
C ILE A 560 -15.33 9.53 -27.21
N ASP A 561 -15.66 8.71 -28.22
CA ASP A 561 -17.00 8.18 -28.44
C ASP A 561 -16.98 6.65 -28.36
N ILE A 562 -17.96 6.08 -27.64
CA ILE A 562 -18.14 4.65 -27.44
C ILE A 562 -19.62 4.34 -27.59
N SER A 563 -19.95 3.54 -28.60
CA SER A 563 -21.33 3.27 -28.99
C SER A 563 -21.73 1.81 -28.75
N ASN A 564 -23.04 1.56 -28.81
CA ASN A 564 -23.66 0.23 -28.67
C ASN A 564 -23.43 -0.41 -27.30
N LEU A 565 -23.40 0.39 -26.23
CA LEU A 565 -23.14 -0.10 -24.88
C LEU A 565 -24.31 -0.94 -24.30
N GLN A 566 -25.53 -0.78 -24.84
CA GLN A 566 -26.69 -1.60 -24.45
C GLN A 566 -26.52 -3.07 -24.82
N SER A 567 -25.90 -3.33 -25.98
CA SER A 567 -25.68 -4.69 -26.50
C SER A 567 -24.39 -5.33 -26.00
N LEU A 568 -23.73 -4.72 -25.02
CA LEU A 568 -22.45 -5.18 -24.50
C LEU A 568 -22.54 -6.61 -23.96
N GLN A 569 -21.52 -7.41 -24.27
CA GLN A 569 -21.34 -8.78 -23.79
C GLN A 569 -20.04 -8.87 -22.99
N PRO A 570 -19.91 -9.81 -22.03
CA PRO A 570 -18.68 -9.98 -21.28
C PRO A 570 -17.48 -10.26 -22.20
N GLY A 571 -16.38 -9.57 -21.97
CA GLY A 571 -15.13 -9.71 -22.74
C GLY A 571 -15.21 -9.22 -24.19
N ALA A 572 -16.31 -8.58 -24.60
CA ALA A 572 -16.50 -8.14 -25.99
C ALA A 572 -15.45 -7.12 -26.43
N THR A 573 -15.19 -7.08 -27.74
CA THR A 573 -14.43 -5.98 -28.35
C THR A 573 -15.36 -4.81 -28.62
N VAL A 574 -14.98 -3.62 -28.17
CA VAL A 574 -15.75 -2.39 -28.25
C VAL A 574 -14.97 -1.36 -29.07
N PRO A 575 -15.53 -0.82 -30.17
CA PRO A 575 -14.89 0.25 -30.92
C PRO A 575 -14.90 1.54 -30.11
N VAL A 576 -13.71 2.10 -29.89
CA VAL A 576 -13.51 3.42 -29.29
C VAL A 576 -13.09 4.37 -30.40
N THR A 577 -13.93 5.35 -30.71
CA THR A 577 -13.61 6.38 -31.71
C THR A 577 -12.91 7.54 -31.02
N LEU A 578 -11.70 7.84 -31.46
CA LEU A 578 -10.93 9.01 -31.05
C LEU A 578 -11.06 10.09 -32.12
N THR A 579 -11.56 11.26 -31.75
CA THR A 579 -11.56 12.45 -32.60
C THR A 579 -10.47 13.41 -32.14
N ARG A 580 -9.49 13.68 -33.01
CA ARG A 580 -8.37 14.59 -32.74
C ARG A 580 -8.79 16.06 -32.88
N ALA A 581 -7.92 16.97 -32.44
CA ALA A 581 -8.14 18.42 -32.53
C ALA A 581 -8.32 18.92 -33.98
N ASP A 582 -7.70 18.26 -34.97
CA ASP A 582 -7.85 18.56 -36.40
C ASP A 582 -9.12 17.96 -37.03
N GLY A 583 -9.95 17.27 -36.23
CA GLY A 583 -11.17 16.59 -36.66
C GLY A 583 -10.95 15.21 -37.26
N SER A 584 -9.70 14.74 -37.41
CA SER A 584 -9.43 13.37 -37.86
C SER A 584 -9.93 12.36 -36.84
N GLN A 585 -10.46 11.24 -37.34
CA GLN A 585 -11.03 10.18 -36.52
C GLN A 585 -10.32 8.86 -36.75
N GLU A 586 -10.13 8.11 -35.68
CA GLU A 586 -9.70 6.70 -35.73
C GLU A 586 -10.50 5.87 -34.74
N ALA A 587 -10.85 4.64 -35.13
CA ALA A 587 -11.55 3.70 -34.26
C ALA A 587 -10.61 2.58 -33.81
N ILE A 588 -10.57 2.33 -32.51
CA ILE A 588 -9.68 1.35 -31.88
C ILE A 588 -10.53 0.22 -31.28
N PRO A 589 -10.24 -1.06 -31.60
CA PRO A 589 -11.00 -2.19 -31.09
C PRO A 589 -10.56 -2.57 -29.68
N CYS A 590 -10.94 -1.80 -28.67
CA CYS A 590 -10.56 -2.06 -27.28
C CYS A 590 -11.33 -3.25 -26.70
N ARG A 591 -10.68 -4.05 -25.85
CA ARG A 591 -11.34 -5.15 -25.14
C ARG A 591 -12.10 -4.61 -23.93
N CYS A 592 -13.39 -4.92 -23.82
CA CYS A 592 -14.15 -4.68 -22.61
C CYS A 592 -13.70 -5.63 -21.51
N ARG A 593 -13.33 -5.06 -20.36
CA ARG A 593 -12.87 -5.80 -19.18
C ARG A 593 -13.98 -6.03 -18.16
N ILE A 594 -15.22 -6.10 -18.60
CA ILE A 594 -16.31 -6.76 -17.88
C ILE A 594 -16.20 -8.23 -18.24
N ASP A 595 -15.69 -9.04 -17.31
CA ASP A 595 -15.19 -10.38 -17.62
C ASP A 595 -16.27 -11.46 -17.38
N THR A 596 -17.36 -11.14 -16.67
CA THR A 596 -18.45 -12.09 -16.35
C THR A 596 -19.84 -11.51 -16.59
N ALA A 597 -20.85 -12.39 -16.69
CA ALA A 597 -22.25 -11.98 -16.79
C ALA A 597 -22.73 -11.22 -15.53
N THR A 598 -22.29 -11.64 -14.35
CA THR A 598 -22.62 -10.97 -13.08
C THR A 598 -22.08 -9.54 -13.04
N GLU A 599 -20.83 -9.33 -13.47
CA GLU A 599 -20.25 -7.99 -13.58
C GLU A 599 -21.01 -7.10 -14.57
N LEU A 600 -21.46 -7.68 -15.69
CA LEU A 600 -22.29 -6.97 -16.66
C LEU A 600 -23.64 -6.57 -16.05
N THR A 601 -24.25 -7.43 -15.23
CA THR A 601 -25.46 -7.10 -14.47
C THR A 601 -25.23 -5.91 -13.53
N TYR A 602 -24.10 -5.87 -12.82
CA TYR A 602 -23.77 -4.72 -11.96
C TYR A 602 -23.61 -3.44 -12.78
N TYR A 603 -22.89 -3.49 -13.90
CA TYR A 603 -22.70 -2.34 -14.79
C TYR A 603 -24.04 -1.82 -15.34
N ARG A 604 -24.94 -2.70 -15.77
CA ARG A 604 -26.30 -2.35 -16.22
C ARG A 604 -27.17 -1.73 -15.12
N ASN A 605 -26.81 -1.93 -13.87
CA ASN A 605 -27.49 -1.33 -12.73
C ASN A 605 -26.88 0.01 -12.28
N ASP A 606 -25.88 0.54 -12.99
CA ASP A 606 -25.05 1.69 -12.60
C ASP A 606 -24.14 1.42 -11.38
N GLY A 607 -23.96 0.14 -11.01
CA GLY A 607 -23.07 -0.28 -9.94
C GLY A 607 -23.61 -1.46 -9.12
N ILE A 608 -22.73 -2.04 -8.31
CA ILE A 608 -23.07 -3.18 -7.44
C ILE A 608 -24.02 -2.76 -6.31
N LEU A 609 -23.85 -1.56 -5.74
CA LEU A 609 -24.68 -1.09 -4.64
C LEU A 609 -26.11 -0.84 -5.11
N HIS A 610 -26.29 -0.23 -6.28
CA HIS A 610 -27.59 -0.04 -6.92
C HIS A 610 -28.28 -1.38 -7.20
N TYR A 611 -27.55 -2.37 -7.74
CA TYR A 611 -28.08 -3.72 -7.95
C TYR A 611 -28.57 -4.35 -6.64
N VAL A 612 -27.77 -4.27 -5.56
CA VAL A 612 -28.14 -4.85 -4.25
C VAL A 612 -29.38 -4.17 -3.69
N ILE A 613 -29.43 -2.83 -3.71
CA ILE A 613 -30.59 -2.08 -3.20
C ILE A 613 -31.86 -2.43 -3.99
N ARG A 614 -31.81 -2.52 -5.33
CA ARG A 614 -32.99 -2.91 -6.13
C ARG A 614 -33.51 -4.30 -5.81
N ASN A 615 -32.64 -5.24 -5.43
CA ASN A 615 -33.08 -6.58 -5.02
C ASN A 615 -33.63 -6.64 -3.59
N MET A 616 -33.50 -5.54 -2.83
CA MET A 616 -34.06 -5.40 -1.48
C MET A 616 -35.36 -4.58 -1.45
N LEU A 617 -35.63 -3.80 -2.50
CA LEU A 617 -36.92 -3.11 -2.73
C LEU A 617 -38.01 -4.12 -3.11
#